data_AF-A0A484DFZ4-F1
#
_entry.id   AF-A0A484DFZ4-F1
#
_cell.length_a   1.000
_cell.length_b   1.000
_cell.length_c   1.000
_cell.angle_alpha   90.00
_cell.angle_beta   90.00
_cell.angle_gamma   90.00
#
_symmetry.space_group_name_H-M   'P 1'
#
loop_
_entity.id
_entity.type
_entity.pdbx_description
1 polymer ?
#
loop_
_entity_poly.entity_id
_entity_poly.type
_entity_poly.pdbx_seq_one_letter_code
_entity_poly.pdbx_strand_id
1 'polypeptide(L)'
;MIQPSFSRGDRAEQTHRACCYRDLPIMVLLHVLFEHAAGYALFAVKEVEEIGMLLPQVEESVLSIGKFNSMVSLAAFFPFKSAQAALENINAVSEGVVHADLKLFLETNLPLSGKKKAMLGVSDAKIGAALQEEFSISIQTGGVVAEIARGVRLHFHSLVKGLTALAASKAQLGLGHSYSRAKVKFNVNRVDNMIIQSIALLDQLDKDINTFSMRVREWYGYHFPELIKIVPDNSTYCRMAQLIGNRKELSEESLESLEEVVMDAAKAQAILDASRSSMGMDISPIDLINIERFSNRVVSLAAYRLELQEYLRSKMSQVAPNLAALIGEVVGARLISHAGSLTNLAKYPASTVQILGAEKALFRALKTRGNTPKYGLIFHSTFIGRAAAKNKGRISRYLANKCTIASRIDCFSEVPTSVYGDKLRGQVEERLSFYETGDVPRKNVDVMKEAVKEATDVATEIKRKLDKKEKKRRKREKKLQEETGETNGEAEAENEVKKKKKRATEDIEVAVESPAAENGAEDSSAKKKKKRKAEVEIQAEEVAATDNGAEETDTPAKKKKKRKTETNDAEPAEETPETPVSEKKKKKKKKET
;
A
#
# COMPACT_ATOMS: atom_id res chain seq x y z
N MET A 1 -40.04 36.66 22.20
CA MET A 1 -40.44 37.81 21.36
C MET A 1 -39.82 37.58 19.98
N ILE A 2 -40.55 37.50 18.87
CA ILE A 2 -42.00 37.59 18.60
C ILE A 2 -42.40 36.43 17.66
N GLN A 3 -43.58 35.83 17.85
CA GLN A 3 -44.24 35.00 16.82
C GLN A 3 -45.29 35.83 16.09
N PRO A 4 -45.69 35.39 14.88
CA PRO A 4 -47.12 35.07 14.78
C PRO A 4 -47.40 33.65 14.22
N SER A 5 -48.18 32.90 14.99
CA SER A 5 -49.19 31.95 14.49
C SER A 5 -50.31 32.72 13.74
N PHE A 6 -51.24 32.16 12.96
CA PHE A 6 -51.82 30.83 12.77
C PHE A 6 -51.88 30.51 11.24
N SER A 7 -52.38 29.39 10.69
CA SER A 7 -53.41 28.44 11.14
C SER A 7 -53.20 27.01 10.61
N ARG A 8 -54.05 26.06 11.06
CA ARG A 8 -54.16 24.71 10.48
C ARG A 8 -55.19 24.71 9.35
N GLY A 9 -54.93 23.94 8.29
CA GLY A 9 -55.86 23.62 7.20
C GLY A 9 -55.46 22.28 6.57
N ASP A 10 -56.44 21.52 6.07
CA ASP A 10 -56.34 20.07 5.89
C ASP A 10 -55.46 19.56 4.74
N ARG A 11 -55.14 18.25 4.84
CA ARG A 11 -54.73 17.26 3.81
C ARG A 11 -53.30 16.71 3.91
N ALA A 12 -53.07 15.88 4.91
CA ALA A 12 -51.95 14.94 4.94
C ALA A 12 -52.21 13.67 4.07
N GLU A 13 -52.63 13.85 2.81
CA GLU A 13 -53.06 12.73 1.94
C GLU A 13 -52.85 12.98 0.44
N GLN A 14 -51.60 13.25 0.00
CA GLN A 14 -51.26 13.21 -1.44
C GLN A 14 -49.75 13.15 -1.79
N THR A 15 -49.04 12.09 -1.37
CA THR A 15 -47.69 11.77 -1.91
C THR A 15 -47.61 10.46 -2.71
N HIS A 16 -48.71 9.72 -2.86
CA HIS A 16 -48.87 8.73 -3.93
C HIS A 16 -49.30 9.41 -5.25
N ARG A 17 -48.46 10.32 -5.78
CA ARG A 17 -48.56 10.73 -7.19
C ARG A 17 -47.65 9.84 -8.04
N ALA A 18 -48.19 8.69 -8.40
CA ALA A 18 -47.74 7.99 -9.60
C ALA A 18 -47.79 8.99 -10.77
N CYS A 19 -46.64 9.34 -11.34
CA CYS A 19 -46.58 10.23 -12.49
C CYS A 19 -47.00 9.44 -13.73
N CYS A 20 -48.31 9.34 -13.93
CA CYS A 20 -48.91 8.65 -15.07
C CYS A 20 -48.55 9.38 -16.37
N TYR A 21 -47.41 9.01 -16.97
CA TYR A 21 -47.09 9.30 -18.36
C TYR A 21 -47.94 8.41 -19.28
N ARG A 22 -49.26 8.61 -19.17
CA ARG A 22 -50.31 7.84 -19.86
C ARG A 22 -50.94 8.73 -20.93
N ASP A 23 -50.14 9.04 -21.95
CA ASP A 23 -50.58 9.29 -23.32
C ASP A 23 -49.33 9.43 -24.23
N LEU A 24 -49.00 8.35 -24.93
CA LEU A 24 -48.01 8.30 -26.01
C LEU A 24 -48.44 7.18 -26.97
N PRO A 25 -48.94 7.50 -28.17
CA PRO A 25 -49.40 6.49 -29.12
C PRO A 25 -48.26 5.89 -29.95
N ILE A 26 -48.51 4.70 -30.52
CA ILE A 26 -47.69 4.00 -31.53
C ILE A 26 -46.45 3.25 -30.95
N MET A 27 -45.99 2.26 -31.71
CA MET A 27 -45.18 1.11 -31.29
C MET A 27 -43.76 1.45 -30.81
N VAL A 28 -43.40 0.98 -29.61
CA VAL A 28 -42.00 0.66 -29.24
C VAL A 28 -41.85 -0.85 -29.30
N LEU A 29 -41.12 -1.35 -30.31
CA LEU A 29 -40.88 -2.79 -30.50
C LEU A 29 -39.50 -3.23 -30.01
N LEU A 30 -38.52 -2.33 -30.00
CA LEU A 30 -37.13 -2.60 -29.63
C LEU A 30 -36.70 -1.77 -28.41
N HIS A 31 -36.20 -2.45 -27.39
CA HIS A 31 -35.45 -1.83 -26.29
C HIS A 31 -33.98 -2.22 -26.40
N VAL A 32 -33.04 -1.33 -26.12
CA VAL A 32 -31.60 -1.64 -26.13
C VAL A 32 -31.07 -1.62 -24.70
N LEU A 33 -30.45 -2.73 -24.30
CA LEU A 33 -29.70 -2.85 -23.04
C LEU A 33 -28.30 -2.25 -23.23
N PHE A 34 -27.87 -1.44 -22.27
CA PHE A 34 -26.53 -0.86 -22.23
C PHE A 34 -25.91 -0.98 -20.84
N GLU A 35 -24.87 -1.80 -20.73
CA GLU A 35 -24.04 -1.95 -19.54
C GLU A 35 -23.02 -0.80 -19.41
N HIS A 36 -22.97 -0.16 -18.23
CA HIS A 36 -21.98 0.87 -17.91
C HIS A 36 -21.36 0.63 -16.54
N ALA A 37 -20.17 1.20 -16.30
CA ALA A 37 -19.47 1.11 -15.01
C ALA A 37 -20.24 1.74 -13.82
N ALA A 38 -21.31 2.49 -14.08
CA ALA A 38 -22.20 3.06 -13.08
C ALA A 38 -23.49 2.24 -12.85
N GLY A 39 -23.84 1.30 -13.73
CA GLY A 39 -25.13 0.60 -13.70
C GLY A 39 -25.60 0.11 -15.08
N TYR A 40 -26.75 -0.56 -15.11
CA TYR A 40 -27.43 -0.93 -16.35
C TYR A 40 -28.42 0.15 -16.77
N ALA A 41 -28.48 0.46 -18.07
CA ALA A 41 -29.50 1.31 -18.66
C ALA A 41 -30.33 0.53 -19.69
N LEU A 42 -31.63 0.79 -19.74
CA LEU A 42 -32.53 0.29 -20.76
C LEU A 42 -33.09 1.49 -21.55
N PHE A 43 -32.90 1.47 -22.86
CA PHE A 43 -33.32 2.54 -23.76
C PHE A 43 -34.45 2.06 -24.66
N ALA A 44 -35.55 2.81 -24.72
CA ALA A 44 -36.61 2.61 -25.68
C ALA A 44 -36.25 3.29 -27.00
N VAL A 45 -36.21 2.50 -28.08
CA VAL A 45 -35.99 2.97 -29.46
C VAL A 45 -37.35 3.28 -30.06
N LYS A 46 -37.53 4.48 -30.63
CA LYS A 46 -38.79 4.87 -31.26
C LYS A 46 -38.85 4.40 -32.71
N GLU A 47 -38.08 5.05 -33.57
CA GLU A 47 -38.01 4.80 -35.01
C GLU A 47 -36.55 4.95 -35.45
N VAL A 48 -36.03 3.96 -36.19
CA VAL A 48 -34.69 3.97 -36.81
C VAL A 48 -34.79 3.30 -38.18
N GLU A 49 -34.19 3.92 -39.18
CA GLU A 49 -34.25 3.47 -40.57
C GLU A 49 -33.15 2.43 -40.86
N GLU A 50 -33.50 1.14 -40.82
CA GLU A 50 -32.53 0.04 -40.96
C GLU A 50 -31.77 0.06 -42.31
N ILE A 51 -32.45 0.48 -43.38
CA ILE A 51 -31.91 0.53 -44.75
C ILE A 51 -30.97 1.73 -44.91
N GLY A 52 -31.25 2.84 -44.22
CA GLY A 52 -30.54 4.12 -44.34
C GLY A 52 -29.31 4.27 -43.43
N MET A 53 -29.01 3.31 -42.55
CA MET A 53 -27.99 3.46 -41.50
C MET A 53 -26.58 3.86 -41.99
N LEU A 54 -26.21 3.49 -43.23
CA LEU A 54 -24.91 3.80 -43.82
C LEU A 54 -24.86 5.15 -44.57
N LEU A 55 -25.96 5.92 -44.53
CA LEU A 55 -26.00 7.27 -45.10
C LEU A 55 -25.29 8.27 -44.16
N PRO A 56 -24.36 9.12 -44.64
CA PRO A 56 -23.65 10.09 -43.81
C PRO A 56 -24.57 11.01 -42.99
N GLN A 57 -25.76 11.32 -43.51
CA GLN A 57 -26.78 12.13 -42.83
C GLN A 57 -27.31 11.46 -41.55
N VAL A 58 -27.34 10.12 -41.52
CA VAL A 58 -27.73 9.32 -40.34
C VAL A 58 -26.57 9.25 -39.36
N GLU A 59 -25.32 9.07 -39.82
CA GLU A 59 -24.13 9.13 -38.96
C GLU A 59 -24.00 10.49 -38.25
N GLU A 60 -24.14 11.61 -38.97
CA GLU A 60 -24.20 12.96 -38.40
C GLU A 60 -25.34 13.14 -37.38
N SER A 61 -26.43 12.40 -37.54
CA SER A 61 -27.56 12.46 -36.60
C SER A 61 -27.22 11.80 -35.25
N VAL A 62 -26.42 10.73 -35.25
CA VAL A 62 -25.95 10.06 -34.04
C VAL A 62 -24.89 10.90 -33.31
N LEU A 63 -24.07 11.66 -34.04
CA LEU A 63 -23.09 12.58 -33.44
C LEU A 63 -23.73 13.76 -32.68
N SER A 64 -24.95 14.17 -33.05
CA SER A 64 -25.66 15.30 -32.43
C SER A 64 -26.68 14.84 -31.39
N ILE A 65 -26.41 15.12 -30.10
CA ILE A 65 -27.27 14.73 -28.98
C ILE A 65 -28.75 15.16 -29.15
N GLY A 66 -29.01 16.32 -29.75
CA GLY A 66 -30.37 16.81 -29.99
C GLY A 66 -31.15 15.94 -30.98
N LYS A 67 -30.47 15.41 -32.01
CA LYS A 67 -31.04 14.44 -32.97
C LYS A 67 -31.09 13.04 -32.36
N PHE A 68 -30.05 12.61 -31.64
CA PHE A 68 -30.03 11.28 -31.01
C PHE A 68 -31.15 11.09 -29.97
N ASN A 69 -31.48 12.14 -29.21
CA ASN A 69 -32.60 12.14 -28.25
C ASN A 69 -34.01 12.03 -28.89
N SER A 70 -34.17 12.24 -30.20
CA SER A 70 -35.46 11.95 -30.86
C SER A 70 -35.60 10.48 -31.23
N MET A 71 -34.50 9.81 -31.58
CA MET A 71 -34.44 8.38 -31.89
C MET A 71 -34.52 7.48 -30.65
N VAL A 72 -33.80 7.86 -29.59
CA VAL A 72 -33.55 7.03 -28.41
C VAL A 72 -33.97 7.75 -27.13
N SER A 73 -34.69 7.05 -26.25
CA SER A 73 -35.16 7.58 -24.96
C SER A 73 -34.82 6.63 -23.82
N LEU A 74 -34.38 7.17 -22.67
CA LEU A 74 -34.08 6.37 -21.48
C LEU A 74 -35.40 5.86 -20.86
N ALA A 75 -35.60 4.55 -20.85
CA ALA A 75 -36.76 3.92 -20.22
C ALA A 75 -36.50 3.68 -18.71
N ALA A 76 -35.36 3.08 -18.39
CA ALA A 76 -34.98 2.75 -17.01
C ALA A 76 -33.47 2.78 -16.80
N PHE A 77 -33.04 3.04 -15.56
CA PHE A 77 -31.63 3.00 -15.16
C PHE A 77 -31.50 2.39 -13.75
N PHE A 78 -30.63 1.38 -13.62
CA PHE A 78 -30.31 0.70 -12.37
C PHE A 78 -28.86 1.01 -11.97
N PRO A 79 -28.62 1.98 -11.05
CA PRO A 79 -27.29 2.30 -10.57
C PRO A 79 -26.74 1.21 -9.64
N PHE A 80 -25.46 0.84 -9.80
CA PHE A 80 -24.81 -0.10 -8.88
C PHE A 80 -24.59 0.54 -7.51
N LYS A 81 -25.16 -0.08 -6.47
CA LYS A 81 -25.12 0.41 -5.07
C LYS A 81 -23.70 0.41 -4.46
N SER A 82 -22.80 -0.43 -4.96
CA SER A 82 -21.42 -0.54 -4.46
C SER A 82 -20.43 -0.93 -5.57
N ALA A 83 -19.15 -0.60 -5.36
CA ALA A 83 -18.08 -1.01 -6.26
C ALA A 83 -17.85 -2.53 -6.29
N GLN A 84 -18.26 -3.26 -5.25
CA GLN A 84 -18.24 -4.72 -5.23
C GLN A 84 -19.36 -5.29 -6.12
N ALA A 85 -20.59 -4.79 -6.01
CA ALA A 85 -21.67 -5.20 -6.90
C ALA A 85 -21.34 -4.90 -8.36
N ALA A 86 -20.76 -3.73 -8.66
CA ALA A 86 -20.28 -3.40 -10.00
C ALA A 86 -19.18 -4.37 -10.50
N LEU A 87 -18.29 -4.83 -9.61
CA LEU A 87 -17.25 -5.81 -9.91
C LEU A 87 -17.81 -7.23 -10.13
N GLU A 88 -18.83 -7.64 -9.38
CA GLU A 88 -19.50 -8.93 -9.54
C GLU A 88 -20.30 -8.95 -10.86
N ASN A 89 -21.06 -7.88 -11.15
CA ASN A 89 -21.77 -7.69 -12.41
C ASN A 89 -20.84 -7.70 -13.64
N ILE A 90 -19.73 -6.94 -13.65
CA ILE A 90 -18.81 -6.93 -14.80
C ILE A 90 -18.09 -8.27 -15.02
N ASN A 91 -17.84 -9.04 -13.96
CA ASN A 91 -17.29 -10.40 -14.11
C ASN A 91 -18.31 -11.33 -14.78
N ALA A 92 -19.57 -11.33 -14.32
CA ALA A 92 -20.66 -12.12 -14.92
C ALA A 92 -20.89 -11.74 -16.40
N VAL A 93 -21.01 -10.44 -16.69
CA VAL A 93 -21.09 -9.88 -18.05
C VAL A 93 -19.92 -10.34 -18.92
N SER A 94 -18.68 -10.23 -18.44
CA SER A 94 -17.48 -10.65 -19.18
C SER A 94 -17.38 -12.18 -19.40
N GLU A 95 -18.13 -12.98 -18.64
CA GLU A 95 -18.16 -14.44 -18.73
C GLU A 95 -19.41 -14.93 -19.47
N GLY A 96 -20.33 -14.03 -19.84
CA GLY A 96 -21.57 -14.33 -20.58
C GLY A 96 -22.75 -14.77 -19.70
N VAL A 97 -22.65 -14.58 -18.38
CA VAL A 97 -23.63 -15.06 -17.38
C VAL A 97 -24.54 -13.91 -16.94
N VAL A 98 -25.85 -14.18 -16.86
CA VAL A 98 -26.83 -13.21 -16.33
C VAL A 98 -26.66 -13.08 -14.81
N HIS A 99 -26.43 -11.87 -14.32
CA HIS A 99 -26.37 -11.60 -12.88
C HIS A 99 -27.78 -11.33 -12.31
N ALA A 100 -28.00 -11.64 -11.02
CA ALA A 100 -29.31 -11.46 -10.38
C ALA A 100 -29.83 -10.02 -10.42
N ASP A 101 -28.95 -9.01 -10.32
CA ASP A 101 -29.31 -7.60 -10.51
C ASP A 101 -29.84 -7.32 -11.93
N LEU A 102 -29.22 -7.90 -12.95
CA LEU A 102 -29.63 -7.75 -14.34
C LEU A 102 -30.96 -8.45 -14.60
N LYS A 103 -31.14 -9.65 -14.02
CA LYS A 103 -32.41 -10.38 -14.09
C LYS A 103 -33.56 -9.54 -13.52
N LEU A 104 -33.43 -9.08 -12.28
CA LEU A 104 -34.42 -8.23 -11.61
C LEU A 104 -34.68 -6.92 -12.36
N PHE A 105 -33.64 -6.30 -12.93
CA PHE A 105 -33.78 -5.09 -13.74
C PHE A 105 -34.62 -5.32 -15.01
N LEU A 106 -34.42 -6.44 -15.70
CA LEU A 106 -35.19 -6.78 -16.91
C LEU A 106 -36.63 -7.19 -16.55
N GLU A 107 -36.83 -7.98 -15.49
CA GLU A 107 -38.16 -8.36 -14.97
C GLU A 107 -39.01 -7.15 -14.57
N THR A 108 -38.39 -6.12 -13.99
CA THR A 108 -39.09 -4.90 -13.55
C THR A 108 -39.50 -3.99 -14.71
N ASN A 109 -38.76 -4.01 -15.84
CA ASN A 109 -38.86 -2.98 -16.87
C ASN A 109 -39.26 -3.48 -18.28
N LEU A 110 -39.32 -4.80 -18.53
CA LEU A 110 -39.79 -5.36 -19.80
C LEU A 110 -41.18 -6.03 -19.66
N PRO A 111 -42.09 -5.85 -20.63
CA PRO A 111 -43.38 -6.54 -20.64
C PRO A 111 -43.20 -8.02 -21.05
N LEU A 112 -42.80 -8.85 -20.09
CA LEU A 112 -42.53 -10.28 -20.28
C LEU A 112 -43.78 -11.11 -20.63
N SER A 113 -44.96 -10.71 -20.13
CA SER A 113 -46.21 -11.46 -20.30
C SER A 113 -47.29 -10.59 -20.98
N GLY A 114 -47.63 -10.93 -22.24
CA GLY A 114 -48.66 -10.25 -23.01
C GLY A 114 -48.67 -10.63 -24.49
N LYS A 115 -49.72 -10.24 -25.22
CA LYS A 115 -49.90 -10.53 -26.67
C LYS A 115 -48.92 -9.79 -27.60
N LYS A 116 -48.02 -8.97 -27.07
CA LYS A 116 -46.94 -8.28 -27.79
C LYS A 116 -45.64 -8.49 -27.02
N LYS A 117 -44.80 -9.43 -27.44
CA LYS A 117 -43.44 -9.57 -26.90
C LYS A 117 -42.60 -8.37 -27.34
N ALA A 118 -41.92 -7.71 -26.40
CA ALA A 118 -40.87 -6.75 -26.74
C ALA A 118 -39.64 -7.48 -27.31
N MET A 119 -38.91 -6.82 -28.22
CA MET A 119 -37.58 -7.25 -28.64
C MET A 119 -36.51 -6.53 -27.80
N LEU A 120 -35.43 -7.24 -27.49
CA LEU A 120 -34.31 -6.72 -26.71
C LEU A 120 -33.02 -6.74 -27.53
N GLY A 121 -32.46 -5.57 -27.80
CA GLY A 121 -31.14 -5.39 -28.38
C GLY A 121 -30.05 -5.54 -27.32
N VAL A 122 -29.09 -6.43 -27.56
CA VAL A 122 -27.94 -6.67 -26.66
C VAL A 122 -26.62 -6.52 -27.43
N SER A 123 -25.60 -5.93 -26.80
CA SER A 123 -24.31 -5.67 -27.45
C SER A 123 -23.42 -6.91 -27.61
N ASP A 124 -23.47 -7.86 -26.66
CA ASP A 124 -22.74 -9.14 -26.73
C ASP A 124 -23.71 -10.30 -26.98
N ALA A 125 -23.43 -11.11 -28.01
CA ALA A 125 -24.23 -12.27 -28.38
C ALA A 125 -24.26 -13.38 -27.32
N LYS A 126 -23.25 -13.49 -26.45
CA LYS A 126 -23.23 -14.47 -25.34
C LYS A 126 -24.27 -14.15 -24.29
N ILE A 127 -24.32 -12.90 -23.86
CA ILE A 127 -25.32 -12.40 -22.92
C ILE A 127 -26.70 -12.43 -23.59
N GLY A 128 -26.77 -12.13 -24.89
CA GLY A 128 -27.97 -12.32 -25.70
C GLY A 128 -28.51 -13.76 -25.64
N ALA A 129 -27.67 -14.77 -25.86
CA ALA A 129 -28.07 -16.18 -25.77
C ALA A 129 -28.55 -16.57 -24.36
N ALA A 130 -27.81 -16.20 -23.31
CA ALA A 130 -28.19 -16.50 -21.92
C ALA A 130 -29.53 -15.83 -21.51
N LEU A 131 -29.77 -14.58 -21.94
CA LEU A 131 -31.04 -13.90 -21.73
C LEU A 131 -32.18 -14.49 -22.58
N GLN A 132 -31.88 -15.07 -23.75
CA GLN A 132 -32.86 -15.75 -24.59
C GLN A 132 -33.32 -17.06 -23.95
N GLU A 133 -32.41 -17.83 -23.38
CA GLU A 133 -32.69 -19.03 -22.59
C GLU A 133 -33.51 -18.69 -21.33
N GLU A 134 -33.11 -17.67 -20.57
CA GLU A 134 -33.74 -17.36 -19.28
C GLU A 134 -35.12 -16.69 -19.41
N PHE A 135 -35.35 -15.85 -20.43
CA PHE A 135 -36.59 -15.07 -20.57
C PHE A 135 -37.45 -15.39 -21.80
N SER A 136 -37.00 -16.24 -22.74
CA SER A 136 -37.74 -16.54 -23.99
C SER A 136 -38.13 -15.28 -24.80
N ILE A 137 -37.28 -14.24 -24.76
CA ILE A 137 -37.40 -12.97 -25.48
C ILE A 137 -36.86 -13.11 -26.91
N SER A 138 -37.40 -12.33 -27.85
CA SER A 138 -36.79 -12.14 -29.18
C SER A 138 -35.62 -11.17 -29.07
N ILE A 139 -34.39 -11.67 -29.10
CA ILE A 139 -33.18 -10.87 -28.93
C ILE A 139 -32.54 -10.54 -30.28
N GLN A 140 -32.13 -9.28 -30.44
CA GLN A 140 -31.40 -8.79 -31.60
C GLN A 140 -29.96 -8.44 -31.20
N THR A 141 -28.99 -8.84 -32.03
CA THR A 141 -27.56 -8.60 -31.80
C THR A 141 -26.91 -8.09 -33.09
N GLY A 142 -26.20 -6.96 -33.02
CA GLY A 142 -25.59 -6.33 -34.19
C GLY A 142 -26.56 -5.44 -35.00
N GLY A 143 -26.13 -5.02 -36.20
CA GLY A 143 -26.89 -4.11 -37.06
C GLY A 143 -27.30 -2.83 -36.33
N VAL A 144 -28.60 -2.51 -36.39
CA VAL A 144 -29.24 -1.36 -35.71
C VAL A 144 -28.83 -1.23 -34.24
N VAL A 145 -28.78 -2.36 -33.52
CA VAL A 145 -28.44 -2.38 -32.09
C VAL A 145 -27.02 -1.88 -31.83
N ALA A 146 -26.08 -2.17 -32.74
CA ALA A 146 -24.68 -1.77 -32.57
C ALA A 146 -24.47 -0.26 -32.74
N GLU A 147 -25.17 0.36 -33.70
CA GLU A 147 -25.08 1.82 -33.92
C GLU A 147 -25.83 2.60 -32.84
N ILE A 148 -26.98 2.10 -32.37
CA ILE A 148 -27.66 2.66 -31.20
C ILE A 148 -26.77 2.55 -29.96
N ALA A 149 -26.14 1.40 -29.72
CA ALA A 149 -25.20 1.23 -28.61
C ALA A 149 -23.94 2.11 -28.73
N ARG A 150 -23.48 2.43 -29.95
CA ARG A 150 -22.42 3.41 -30.21
C ARG A 150 -22.85 4.83 -29.86
N GLY A 151 -24.04 5.26 -30.30
CA GLY A 151 -24.61 6.57 -29.97
C GLY A 151 -24.88 6.75 -28.48
N VAL A 152 -25.45 5.72 -27.83
CA VAL A 152 -25.62 5.68 -26.36
C VAL A 152 -24.27 5.80 -25.68
N ARG A 153 -23.23 5.07 -26.12
CA ARG A 153 -21.87 5.13 -25.54
C ARG A 153 -21.23 6.51 -25.66
N LEU A 154 -21.51 7.25 -26.73
CA LEU A 154 -21.03 8.62 -26.94
C LEU A 154 -21.72 9.62 -25.99
N HIS A 155 -23.05 9.56 -25.87
CA HIS A 155 -23.85 10.55 -25.13
C HIS A 155 -24.25 10.13 -23.71
N PHE A 156 -23.82 8.97 -23.23
CA PHE A 156 -24.31 8.32 -21.98
C PHE A 156 -24.36 9.26 -20.77
N HIS A 157 -23.34 10.10 -20.60
CA HIS A 157 -23.23 11.03 -19.48
C HIS A 157 -24.28 12.16 -19.49
N SER A 158 -24.96 12.39 -20.61
CA SER A 158 -26.04 13.36 -20.76
C SER A 158 -27.42 12.70 -20.89
N LEU A 159 -27.46 11.42 -21.26
CA LEU A 159 -28.68 10.61 -21.33
C LEU A 159 -29.21 10.23 -19.93
N VAL A 160 -28.32 9.97 -18.98
CA VAL A 160 -28.68 9.62 -17.59
C VAL A 160 -28.73 10.87 -16.72
N LYS A 161 -29.92 11.21 -16.22
CA LYS A 161 -30.15 12.37 -15.33
C LYS A 161 -29.27 12.28 -14.08
N GLY A 162 -28.51 13.33 -13.79
CA GLY A 162 -27.61 13.41 -12.63
C GLY A 162 -26.23 12.76 -12.83
N LEU A 163 -25.99 12.05 -13.94
CA LEU A 163 -24.65 11.65 -14.33
C LEU A 163 -23.89 12.86 -14.90
N THR A 164 -22.56 12.85 -14.78
CA THR A 164 -21.68 13.82 -15.45
C THR A 164 -20.53 13.07 -16.11
N ALA A 165 -19.92 13.64 -17.15
CA ALA A 165 -18.78 13.02 -17.84
C ALA A 165 -17.62 12.71 -16.87
N LEU A 166 -17.36 13.59 -15.90
CA LEU A 166 -16.35 13.38 -14.85
C LEU A 166 -16.72 12.25 -13.89
N ALA A 167 -17.98 12.12 -13.48
CA ALA A 167 -18.45 11.02 -12.64
C ALA A 167 -18.39 9.67 -13.38
N ALA A 168 -18.83 9.64 -14.66
CA ALA A 168 -18.76 8.46 -15.51
C ALA A 168 -17.32 7.98 -15.71
N SER A 169 -16.39 8.89 -15.99
CA SER A 169 -14.95 8.58 -16.13
C SER A 169 -14.34 8.07 -14.83
N LYS A 170 -14.67 8.67 -13.66
CA LYS A 170 -14.23 8.18 -12.34
C LYS A 170 -14.76 6.78 -12.04
N ALA A 171 -16.02 6.48 -12.36
CA ALA A 171 -16.60 5.15 -12.20
C ALA A 171 -15.90 4.11 -13.09
N GLN A 172 -15.67 4.43 -14.37
CA GLN A 172 -14.90 3.59 -15.30
C GLN A 172 -13.47 3.31 -14.79
N LEU A 173 -12.77 4.32 -14.29
CA LEU A 173 -11.41 4.17 -13.75
C LEU A 173 -11.39 3.27 -12.50
N GLY A 174 -12.33 3.48 -11.57
CA GLY A 174 -12.46 2.68 -10.34
C GLY A 174 -12.79 1.21 -10.64
N LEU A 175 -13.75 0.96 -11.53
CA LEU A 175 -14.12 -0.39 -11.94
C LEU A 175 -13.02 -1.07 -12.76
N GLY A 176 -12.39 -0.37 -13.70
CA GLY A 176 -11.29 -0.89 -14.51
C GLY A 176 -10.07 -1.30 -13.67
N HIS A 177 -9.70 -0.50 -12.66
CA HIS A 177 -8.68 -0.90 -11.69
C HIS A 177 -9.09 -2.13 -10.86
N SER A 178 -10.35 -2.20 -10.44
CA SER A 178 -10.85 -3.29 -9.59
C SER A 178 -10.92 -4.62 -10.35
N TYR A 179 -11.47 -4.58 -11.57
CA TYR A 179 -11.54 -5.71 -12.50
C TYR A 179 -10.15 -6.24 -12.86
N SER A 180 -9.22 -5.35 -13.23
CA SER A 180 -7.85 -5.73 -13.56
C SER A 180 -7.13 -6.37 -12.37
N ARG A 181 -7.28 -5.81 -11.16
CA ARG A 181 -6.70 -6.39 -9.92
C ARG A 181 -7.30 -7.77 -9.61
N ALA A 182 -8.60 -7.96 -9.83
CA ALA A 182 -9.29 -9.23 -9.62
C ALA A 182 -8.81 -10.32 -10.60
N LYS A 183 -8.87 -10.05 -11.91
CA LYS A 183 -8.45 -11.02 -12.94
C LYS A 183 -6.95 -11.36 -12.87
N VAL A 184 -6.09 -10.41 -12.51
CA VAL A 184 -4.64 -10.62 -12.30
C VAL A 184 -4.32 -11.23 -10.91
N LYS A 185 -5.32 -11.40 -10.03
CA LYS A 185 -5.16 -11.87 -8.64
C LYS A 185 -4.10 -11.07 -7.85
N PHE A 186 -4.14 -9.75 -7.98
CA PHE A 186 -3.13 -8.84 -7.42
C PHE A 186 -3.03 -8.96 -5.89
N ASN A 187 -1.98 -9.61 -5.39
CA ASN A 187 -1.80 -9.88 -3.96
C ASN A 187 -1.16 -8.70 -3.24
N VAL A 188 -1.96 -7.97 -2.45
CA VAL A 188 -1.54 -6.81 -1.64
C VAL A 188 -0.40 -7.16 -0.66
N ASN A 189 -0.30 -8.40 -0.19
CA ASN A 189 0.78 -8.83 0.71
C ASN A 189 2.14 -8.96 0.01
N ARG A 190 2.19 -8.95 -1.33
CA ARG A 190 3.42 -9.02 -2.14
C ARG A 190 3.92 -7.65 -2.63
N VAL A 191 3.37 -6.55 -2.10
CA VAL A 191 3.73 -5.18 -2.51
C VAL A 191 5.12 -4.80 -1.96
N ASP A 192 6.11 -4.89 -2.83
CA ASP A 192 7.51 -4.57 -2.59
C ASP A 192 7.78 -3.08 -2.32
N ASN A 193 6.94 -2.17 -2.82
CA ASN A 193 7.06 -0.72 -2.55
C ASN A 193 7.17 -0.40 -1.04
N MET A 194 6.48 -1.13 -0.16
CA MET A 194 6.61 -0.92 1.29
C MET A 194 8.03 -1.18 1.80
N ILE A 195 8.71 -2.20 1.28
CA ILE A 195 10.11 -2.52 1.60
C ILE A 195 11.03 -1.41 1.09
N ILE A 196 10.78 -0.90 -0.12
CA ILE A 196 11.55 0.19 -0.76
C ILE A 196 11.49 1.46 0.08
N GLN A 197 10.29 1.88 0.51
CA GLN A 197 10.15 3.07 1.37
C GLN A 197 10.76 2.85 2.76
N SER A 198 10.53 1.69 3.39
CA SER A 198 11.07 1.41 4.73
C SER A 198 12.60 1.40 4.78
N ILE A 199 13.30 0.84 3.77
CA ILE A 199 14.77 0.87 3.77
C ILE A 199 15.33 2.25 3.42
N ALA A 200 14.67 3.01 2.54
CA ALA A 200 15.06 4.39 2.25
C ALA A 200 14.90 5.30 3.49
N LEU A 201 13.84 5.08 4.28
CA LEU A 201 13.60 5.81 5.53
C LEU A 201 14.56 5.37 6.63
N LEU A 202 14.89 4.08 6.76
CA LEU A 202 15.91 3.58 7.70
C LEU A 202 17.30 4.14 7.37
N ASP A 203 17.72 4.07 6.10
CA ASP A 203 18.99 4.64 5.62
C ASP A 203 19.04 6.18 5.75
N GLN A 204 17.89 6.85 5.99
CA GLN A 204 17.81 8.27 6.29
C GLN A 204 17.85 8.55 7.79
N LEU A 205 17.06 7.83 8.60
CA LEU A 205 17.11 7.89 10.07
C LEU A 205 18.52 7.66 10.61
N ASP A 206 19.29 6.72 10.05
CA ASP A 206 20.68 6.48 10.45
C ASP A 206 21.58 7.74 10.32
N LYS A 207 21.33 8.60 9.32
CA LYS A 207 22.06 9.87 9.16
C LYS A 207 21.54 10.95 10.09
N ASP A 208 20.21 11.04 10.22
CA ASP A 208 19.55 12.09 10.98
C ASP A 208 19.76 11.90 12.48
N ILE A 209 19.62 10.68 13.01
CA ILE A 209 19.97 10.32 14.39
C ILE A 209 21.43 10.68 14.67
N ASN A 210 22.38 10.30 13.81
CA ASN A 210 23.79 10.64 14.01
C ASN A 210 24.04 12.17 14.01
N THR A 211 23.40 12.89 13.09
CA THR A 211 23.55 14.36 12.96
C THR A 211 22.93 15.09 14.17
N PHE A 212 21.76 14.64 14.63
CA PHE A 212 21.10 15.20 15.80
C PHE A 212 21.84 14.85 17.10
N SER A 213 22.34 13.62 17.27
CA SER A 213 23.19 13.24 18.42
C SER A 213 24.46 14.08 18.50
N MET A 214 25.11 14.38 17.37
CA MET A 214 26.25 15.31 17.35
C MET A 214 25.84 16.73 17.74
N ARG A 215 24.64 17.19 17.38
CA ARG A 215 24.11 18.49 17.83
C ARG A 215 23.72 18.50 19.32
N VAL A 216 23.18 17.40 19.87
CA VAL A 216 22.97 17.25 21.33
C VAL A 216 24.31 17.33 22.06
N ARG A 217 25.36 16.66 21.55
CA ARG A 217 26.73 16.73 22.10
C ARG A 217 27.34 18.12 22.07
N GLU A 218 27.26 18.82 20.95
CA GLU A 218 27.74 20.20 20.85
C GLU A 218 26.99 21.12 21.83
N TRP A 219 25.66 21.02 21.90
CA TRP A 219 24.83 21.93 22.70
C TRP A 219 24.93 21.66 24.21
N TYR A 220 24.83 20.39 24.64
CA TYR A 220 24.98 20.01 26.06
C TYR A 220 26.44 20.04 26.54
N GLY A 221 27.39 19.88 25.62
CA GLY A 221 28.83 19.98 25.89
C GLY A 221 29.30 21.34 26.40
N TYR A 222 28.54 22.42 26.20
CA TYR A 222 28.80 23.70 26.87
C TYR A 222 28.51 23.66 28.38
N HIS A 223 27.56 22.82 28.81
CA HIS A 223 27.19 22.67 30.22
C HIS A 223 28.02 21.59 30.93
N PHE A 224 28.23 20.44 30.28
CA PHE A 224 28.97 19.31 30.82
C PHE A 224 29.94 18.71 29.78
N PRO A 225 31.08 19.39 29.49
CA PRO A 225 32.02 18.97 28.45
C PRO A 225 32.68 17.62 28.73
N GLU A 226 32.89 17.28 30.01
CA GLU A 226 33.57 16.06 30.44
C GLU A 226 32.82 14.79 30.00
N LEU A 227 31.48 14.83 29.95
CA LEU A 227 30.62 13.71 29.57
C LEU A 227 30.91 13.15 28.18
N ILE A 228 31.34 14.01 27.22
CA ILE A 228 31.68 13.59 25.84
C ILE A 228 32.87 12.63 25.83
N LYS A 229 33.80 12.77 26.79
CA LYS A 229 34.98 11.92 26.93
C LYS A 229 34.66 10.59 27.62
N ILE A 230 33.66 10.56 28.52
CA ILE A 230 33.28 9.37 29.30
C ILE A 230 32.31 8.47 28.50
N VAL A 231 31.36 9.06 27.77
CA VAL A 231 30.30 8.35 27.04
C VAL A 231 30.50 8.49 25.52
N PRO A 232 31.33 7.64 24.87
CA PRO A 232 31.68 7.76 23.46
C PRO A 232 30.55 7.36 22.49
N ASP A 233 29.52 6.62 22.91
CA ASP A 233 28.35 6.33 22.06
C ASP A 233 27.34 7.49 21.98
N ASN A 234 26.82 7.72 20.77
CA ASN A 234 25.86 8.77 20.45
C ASN A 234 24.47 8.53 21.07
N SER A 235 23.99 7.29 21.09
CA SER A 235 22.65 6.94 21.59
C SER A 235 22.59 6.92 23.12
N THR A 236 23.67 6.47 23.77
CA THR A 236 23.81 6.51 25.22
C THR A 236 24.03 7.95 25.69
N TYR A 237 24.82 8.77 24.99
CA TYR A 237 25.01 10.18 25.35
C TYR A 237 23.68 10.96 25.38
N CYS A 238 22.78 10.75 24.41
CA CYS A 238 21.48 11.42 24.40
C CYS A 238 20.60 10.99 25.61
N ARG A 239 20.59 9.70 25.94
CA ARG A 239 19.89 9.19 27.13
C ARG A 239 20.50 9.71 28.44
N MET A 240 21.83 9.89 28.49
CA MET A 240 22.52 10.53 29.62
C MET A 240 22.16 12.01 29.76
N ALA A 241 22.18 12.79 28.67
CA ALA A 241 21.77 14.20 28.72
C ALA A 241 20.30 14.38 29.13
N GLN A 242 19.43 13.41 28.83
CA GLN A 242 18.04 13.36 29.31
C GLN A 242 17.96 13.05 30.82
N LEU A 243 18.71 12.05 31.31
CA LEU A 243 18.65 11.62 32.72
C LEU A 243 19.38 12.55 33.70
N ILE A 244 20.50 13.15 33.27
CA ILE A 244 21.32 14.03 34.12
C ILE A 244 20.67 15.42 34.27
N GLY A 245 20.03 15.94 33.22
CA GLY A 245 19.47 17.29 33.22
C GLY A 245 20.52 18.35 33.60
N ASN A 246 20.33 19.00 34.75
CA ASN A 246 21.29 19.94 35.33
C ASN A 246 22.34 19.21 36.16
N ARG A 247 23.64 19.40 35.84
CA ARG A 247 24.76 18.76 36.54
C ARG A 247 24.78 18.97 38.06
N LYS A 248 24.14 20.03 38.57
CA LYS A 248 24.06 20.38 40.01
C LYS A 248 23.02 19.57 40.79
N GLU A 249 22.08 18.93 40.10
CA GLU A 249 20.99 18.15 40.70
C GLU A 249 21.34 16.65 40.79
N LEU A 250 22.53 16.24 40.33
CA LEU A 250 22.98 14.86 40.33
C LEU A 250 23.36 14.37 41.75
N SER A 251 22.54 13.51 42.34
CA SER A 251 22.78 12.85 43.63
C SER A 251 23.36 11.43 43.46
N GLU A 252 23.85 10.84 44.55
CA GLU A 252 24.28 9.44 44.58
C GLU A 252 23.09 8.45 44.42
N GLU A 253 21.86 8.90 44.62
CA GLU A 253 20.63 8.13 44.30
C GLU A 253 20.41 8.00 42.78
N SER A 254 21.00 8.91 41.98
CA SER A 254 20.95 8.83 40.52
C SER A 254 21.93 7.80 39.94
N LEU A 255 22.80 7.21 40.77
CA LEU A 255 23.88 6.34 40.31
C LEU A 255 23.34 5.01 39.74
N GLU A 256 22.27 4.46 40.31
CA GLU A 256 21.61 3.24 39.81
C GLU A 256 21.07 3.40 38.38
N SER A 257 20.41 4.53 38.08
CA SER A 257 19.84 4.80 36.74
C SER A 257 20.90 5.21 35.72
N LEU A 258 22.02 5.79 36.17
CA LEU A 258 23.22 5.96 35.34
C LEU A 258 23.85 4.59 34.99
N GLU A 259 23.95 3.66 35.95
CA GLU A 259 24.49 2.34 35.71
C GLU A 259 23.63 1.51 34.75
N GLU A 260 22.30 1.53 34.87
CA GLU A 260 21.38 0.83 33.95
C GLU A 260 21.64 1.21 32.48
N VAL A 261 21.80 2.50 32.20
CA VAL A 261 21.90 3.02 30.83
C VAL A 261 23.33 2.99 30.26
N VAL A 262 24.35 3.07 31.11
CA VAL A 262 25.76 3.01 30.70
C VAL A 262 26.31 1.57 30.72
N MET A 263 25.66 0.67 31.47
CA MET A 263 26.02 -0.75 31.67
C MET A 263 27.44 -0.93 32.25
N ASP A 264 27.92 0.04 33.04
CA ASP A 264 29.26 0.07 33.60
C ASP A 264 29.32 1.00 34.83
N ALA A 265 29.34 0.42 36.03
CA ALA A 265 29.46 1.12 37.31
C ALA A 265 30.65 2.10 37.38
N ALA A 266 31.80 1.74 36.77
CA ALA A 266 32.99 2.58 36.82
C ALA A 266 32.82 3.85 35.96
N LYS A 267 32.01 3.79 34.90
CA LYS A 267 31.61 4.99 34.15
C LYS A 267 30.53 5.78 34.88
N ALA A 268 29.56 5.14 35.54
CA ALA A 268 28.54 5.83 36.32
C ALA A 268 29.17 6.66 37.46
N GLN A 269 30.07 6.06 38.23
CA GLN A 269 30.87 6.77 39.24
C GLN A 269 31.70 7.91 38.62
N ALA A 270 32.41 7.65 37.50
CA ALA A 270 33.20 8.68 36.83
C ALA A 270 32.36 9.85 36.28
N ILE A 271 31.09 9.65 35.95
CA ILE A 271 30.17 10.74 35.57
C ILE A 271 29.82 11.61 36.79
N LEU A 272 29.61 11.00 37.96
CA LEU A 272 29.28 11.70 39.20
C LEU A 272 30.50 12.43 39.80
N ASP A 273 31.69 11.85 39.71
CA ASP A 273 32.94 12.52 40.07
C ASP A 273 33.26 13.66 39.08
N ALA A 274 32.95 13.48 37.79
CA ALA A 274 33.10 14.51 36.76
C ALA A 274 32.07 15.64 36.91
N SER A 275 30.83 15.40 37.36
CA SER A 275 29.86 16.49 37.58
C SER A 275 30.29 17.37 38.76
N ARG A 276 30.79 16.75 39.85
CA ARG A 276 31.40 17.41 41.02
C ARG A 276 32.63 18.25 40.68
N SER A 277 33.36 17.91 39.62
CA SER A 277 34.58 18.60 39.17
C SER A 277 34.45 19.36 37.85
N SER A 278 33.24 19.46 37.29
CA SER A 278 33.00 19.99 35.94
C SER A 278 33.30 21.48 35.81
N MET A 279 34.07 21.85 34.79
CA MET A 279 34.41 23.24 34.48
C MET A 279 33.52 23.87 33.40
N GLY A 280 32.43 23.18 33.02
CA GLY A 280 31.44 23.69 32.06
C GLY A 280 30.68 24.93 32.55
N MET A 281 29.90 25.54 31.66
CA MET A 281 29.11 26.75 31.93
C MET A 281 27.76 26.40 32.61
N ASP A 282 27.29 27.25 33.52
CA ASP A 282 25.90 27.14 34.00
C ASP A 282 24.92 27.57 32.91
N ILE A 283 23.85 26.80 32.73
CA ILE A 283 22.87 26.97 31.65
C ILE A 283 21.53 27.48 32.18
N SER A 284 20.80 28.25 31.36
CA SER A 284 19.43 28.67 31.68
C SER A 284 18.49 27.45 31.73
N PRO A 285 17.55 27.37 32.69
CA PRO A 285 16.54 26.32 32.72
C PRO A 285 15.71 26.24 31.41
N ILE A 286 15.51 27.36 30.73
CA ILE A 286 14.77 27.42 29.45
C ILE A 286 15.55 26.68 28.35
N ASP A 287 16.87 26.89 28.29
CA ASP A 287 17.74 26.24 27.31
C ASP A 287 17.94 24.75 27.64
N LEU A 288 18.01 24.41 28.92
CA LEU A 288 18.05 23.02 29.38
C LEU A 288 16.80 22.25 28.95
N ILE A 289 15.60 22.81 29.14
CA ILE A 289 14.32 22.22 28.67
C ILE A 289 14.34 22.02 27.15
N ASN A 290 14.96 22.94 26.38
CA ASN A 290 15.08 22.80 24.93
C ASN A 290 16.06 21.70 24.52
N ILE A 291 17.19 21.55 25.23
CA ILE A 291 18.14 20.43 25.03
C ILE A 291 17.49 19.10 25.39
N GLU A 292 16.80 19.01 26.52
CA GLU A 292 16.11 17.81 26.99
C GLU A 292 15.05 17.37 25.97
N ARG A 293 14.16 18.27 25.54
CA ARG A 293 13.18 18.03 24.47
C ARG A 293 13.83 17.55 23.17
N PHE A 294 14.96 18.12 22.78
CA PHE A 294 15.68 17.72 21.58
C PHE A 294 16.33 16.33 21.76
N SER A 295 16.90 16.04 22.92
CA SER A 295 17.45 14.71 23.25
C SER A 295 16.35 13.64 23.27
N ASN A 296 15.21 13.91 23.91
CA ASN A 296 14.02 13.05 23.91
C ASN A 296 13.53 12.77 22.47
N ARG A 297 13.68 13.75 21.55
CA ARG A 297 13.38 13.56 20.14
C ARG A 297 14.39 12.64 19.44
N VAL A 298 15.68 12.71 19.78
CA VAL A 298 16.70 11.78 19.26
C VAL A 298 16.48 10.35 19.80
N VAL A 299 16.19 10.21 21.09
CA VAL A 299 15.92 8.90 21.73
C VAL A 299 14.67 8.23 21.13
N SER A 300 13.58 8.98 20.94
CA SER A 300 12.36 8.46 20.29
C SER A 300 12.56 8.12 18.80
N LEU A 301 13.41 8.86 18.06
CA LEU A 301 13.81 8.48 16.70
C LEU A 301 14.66 7.20 16.69
N ALA A 302 15.55 7.01 17.66
CA ALA A 302 16.35 5.79 17.79
C ALA A 302 15.51 4.56 18.13
N ALA A 303 14.48 4.71 18.98
CA ALA A 303 13.49 3.65 19.25
C ALA A 303 12.68 3.29 18.00
N TYR A 304 12.09 4.29 17.32
CA TYR A 304 11.34 4.09 16.07
C TYR A 304 12.19 3.43 14.97
N ARG A 305 13.49 3.71 14.92
CA ARG A 305 14.44 3.09 14.00
C ARG A 305 14.61 1.57 14.25
N LEU A 306 14.47 1.10 15.49
CA LEU A 306 14.43 -0.33 15.82
C LEU A 306 13.10 -0.96 15.41
N GLU A 307 11.96 -0.33 15.75
CA GLU A 307 10.62 -0.78 15.33
C GLU A 307 10.52 -0.94 13.80
N LEU A 308 11.06 0.02 13.05
CA LEU A 308 11.12 0.00 11.59
C LEU A 308 11.99 -1.15 11.06
N GLN A 309 13.07 -1.51 11.75
CA GLN A 309 13.92 -2.64 11.40
C GLN A 309 13.19 -3.98 11.60
N GLU A 310 12.40 -4.11 12.67
CA GLU A 310 11.54 -5.29 12.90
C GLU A 310 10.38 -5.36 11.90
N TYR A 311 9.74 -4.24 11.58
CA TYR A 311 8.73 -4.16 10.53
C TYR A 311 9.31 -4.58 9.17
N LEU A 312 10.50 -4.08 8.80
CA LEU A 312 11.20 -4.45 7.58
C LEU A 312 11.53 -5.94 7.55
N ARG A 313 11.98 -6.53 8.66
CA ARG A 313 12.23 -7.96 8.82
C ARG A 313 10.97 -8.80 8.61
N SER A 314 9.88 -8.43 9.29
CA SER A 314 8.57 -9.08 9.16
C SER A 314 8.04 -9.02 7.72
N LYS A 315 8.18 -7.88 7.05
CA LYS A 315 7.77 -7.70 5.65
C LYS A 315 8.68 -8.42 4.65
N MET A 316 9.99 -8.45 4.87
CA MET A 316 10.90 -9.21 4.01
C MET A 316 10.58 -10.71 4.06
N SER A 317 10.30 -11.25 5.25
CA SER A 317 9.88 -12.66 5.41
C SER A 317 8.55 -12.99 4.69
N GLN A 318 7.66 -12.00 4.51
CA GLN A 318 6.40 -12.16 3.77
C GLN A 318 6.58 -12.07 2.23
N VAL A 319 7.54 -11.28 1.75
CA VAL A 319 7.69 -10.93 0.32
C VAL A 319 8.83 -11.69 -0.37
N ALA A 320 9.98 -11.85 0.29
CA ALA A 320 11.18 -12.47 -0.27
C ALA A 320 12.03 -13.21 0.79
N PRO A 321 11.51 -14.31 1.37
CA PRO A 321 12.21 -15.07 2.41
C PRO A 321 13.47 -15.80 1.92
N ASN A 322 13.58 -16.17 0.63
CA ASN A 322 14.79 -16.84 0.15
C ASN A 322 15.97 -15.86 0.06
N LEU A 323 15.71 -14.63 -0.41
CA LEU A 323 16.69 -13.55 -0.41
C LEU A 323 17.07 -13.14 1.02
N ALA A 324 16.09 -13.09 1.94
CA ALA A 324 16.32 -12.85 3.37
C ALA A 324 17.27 -13.89 4.00
N ALA A 325 16.96 -15.18 3.85
CA ALA A 325 17.77 -16.28 4.39
C ALA A 325 19.20 -16.29 3.82
N LEU A 326 19.35 -15.93 2.53
CA LEU A 326 20.62 -15.98 1.81
C LEU A 326 21.59 -14.83 2.12
N ILE A 327 21.13 -13.59 2.33
CA ILE A 327 22.00 -12.41 2.53
C ILE A 327 21.64 -11.50 3.72
N GLY A 328 20.56 -11.78 4.43
CA GLY A 328 20.03 -10.91 5.48
C GLY A 328 19.05 -9.86 4.96
N GLU A 329 18.08 -9.50 5.79
CA GLU A 329 16.90 -8.71 5.43
C GLU A 329 17.27 -7.30 4.94
N VAL A 330 18.21 -6.63 5.62
CA VAL A 330 18.64 -5.26 5.31
C VAL A 330 19.38 -5.20 3.97
N VAL A 331 20.26 -6.16 3.67
CA VAL A 331 20.99 -6.20 2.39
C VAL A 331 20.04 -6.56 1.24
N GLY A 332 19.11 -7.50 1.46
CA GLY A 332 18.03 -7.80 0.52
C GLY A 332 17.16 -6.59 0.21
N ALA A 333 16.78 -5.81 1.23
CA ALA A 333 15.99 -4.58 1.06
C ALA A 333 16.73 -3.53 0.23
N ARG A 334 18.02 -3.29 0.48
CA ARG A 334 18.84 -2.35 -0.31
C ARG A 334 18.98 -2.80 -1.77
N LEU A 335 19.07 -4.10 -2.06
CA LEU A 335 19.05 -4.62 -3.45
C LEU A 335 17.70 -4.40 -4.15
N ILE A 336 16.57 -4.67 -3.46
CA ILE A 336 15.22 -4.44 -4.01
C ILE A 336 14.99 -2.95 -4.28
N SER A 337 15.40 -2.09 -3.34
CA SER A 337 15.28 -0.63 -3.46
C SER A 337 16.10 -0.07 -4.61
N HIS A 338 17.37 -0.47 -4.76
CA HIS A 338 18.22 -0.02 -5.88
C HIS A 338 17.76 -0.58 -7.25
N ALA A 339 17.01 -1.67 -7.28
CA ALA A 339 16.35 -2.16 -8.51
C ALA A 339 14.97 -1.52 -8.78
N GLY A 340 14.43 -0.76 -7.82
CA GLY A 340 13.10 -0.15 -7.88
C GLY A 340 11.91 -1.13 -7.80
N SER A 341 12.15 -2.43 -7.84
CA SER A 341 11.16 -3.51 -7.62
C SER A 341 11.86 -4.87 -7.52
N LEU A 342 11.27 -5.80 -6.76
CA LEU A 342 11.65 -7.22 -6.77
C LEU A 342 11.51 -7.83 -8.18
N THR A 343 10.53 -7.37 -8.95
CA THR A 343 10.32 -7.80 -10.35
C THR A 343 11.47 -7.38 -11.26
N ASN A 344 12.06 -6.21 -11.02
CA ASN A 344 13.23 -5.74 -11.76
C ASN A 344 14.50 -6.49 -11.30
N LEU A 345 14.66 -6.69 -9.99
CA LEU A 345 15.76 -7.47 -9.43
C LEU A 345 15.78 -8.93 -9.93
N ALA A 346 14.61 -9.52 -10.17
CA ALA A 346 14.48 -10.85 -10.78
C ALA A 346 14.84 -10.85 -12.28
N LYS A 347 14.52 -9.78 -13.01
CA LYS A 347 14.88 -9.62 -14.44
C LYS A 347 16.38 -9.39 -14.66
N TYR A 348 17.05 -8.68 -13.75
CA TYR A 348 18.48 -8.38 -13.89
C TYR A 348 19.34 -9.65 -13.97
N PRO A 349 20.44 -9.63 -14.76
CA PRO A 349 21.43 -10.70 -14.75
C PRO A 349 22.31 -10.61 -13.50
N ALA A 350 22.87 -11.75 -13.09
CA ALA A 350 23.73 -11.83 -11.90
C ALA A 350 24.99 -10.94 -11.98
N SER A 351 25.47 -10.65 -13.19
CA SER A 351 26.56 -9.68 -13.43
C SER A 351 26.20 -8.26 -12.99
N THR A 352 24.96 -7.80 -13.26
CA THR A 352 24.45 -6.51 -12.78
C THR A 352 24.20 -6.55 -11.26
N VAL A 353 23.63 -7.63 -10.76
CA VAL A 353 23.40 -7.82 -9.31
C VAL A 353 24.70 -7.82 -8.50
N GLN A 354 25.82 -8.31 -9.08
CA GLN A 354 27.15 -8.26 -8.45
C GLN A 354 27.64 -6.81 -8.21
N ILE A 355 27.32 -5.87 -9.11
CA ILE A 355 27.85 -4.49 -9.13
C ILE A 355 26.83 -3.44 -8.64
N LEU A 356 25.60 -3.82 -8.32
CA LEU A 356 24.50 -2.92 -7.98
C LEU A 356 24.91 -1.94 -6.85
N GLY A 357 24.76 -0.63 -7.08
CA GLY A 357 25.26 0.43 -6.18
C GLY A 357 26.72 0.86 -6.34
N ALA A 358 27.56 0.11 -7.07
CA ALA A 358 28.92 0.53 -7.46
C ALA A 358 28.96 1.21 -8.84
N GLU A 359 27.81 1.48 -9.45
CA GLU A 359 27.65 1.96 -10.83
C GLU A 359 28.45 3.23 -11.14
N LYS A 360 28.43 4.23 -10.24
CA LYS A 360 29.23 5.47 -10.39
C LYS A 360 30.73 5.18 -10.49
N ALA A 361 31.23 4.18 -9.76
CA ALA A 361 32.63 3.75 -9.83
C ALA A 361 32.91 2.93 -11.10
N LEU A 362 31.95 2.13 -11.57
CA LEU A 362 32.05 1.39 -12.83
C LEU A 362 32.10 2.33 -14.04
N PHE A 363 31.16 3.28 -14.16
CA PHE A 363 31.15 4.23 -15.28
C PHE A 363 32.41 5.12 -15.29
N ARG A 364 32.92 5.52 -14.12
CA ARG A 364 34.22 6.21 -14.01
C ARG A 364 35.36 5.31 -14.50
N ALA A 365 35.44 4.06 -14.04
CA ALA A 365 36.47 3.11 -14.47
C ALA A 365 36.42 2.84 -15.98
N LEU A 366 35.22 2.71 -16.57
CA LEU A 366 35.06 2.57 -18.02
C LEU A 366 35.55 3.81 -18.76
N LYS A 367 35.18 5.03 -18.31
CA LYS A 367 35.63 6.28 -18.93
C LYS A 367 37.14 6.48 -18.85
N THR A 368 37.79 6.08 -17.74
CA THR A 368 39.25 6.21 -17.56
C THR A 368 40.04 4.96 -17.94
N ARG A 369 39.40 3.93 -18.54
CA ARG A 369 39.96 2.58 -18.79
C ARG A 369 40.68 1.96 -17.56
N GLY A 370 40.19 2.26 -16.36
CA GLY A 370 40.73 1.79 -15.09
C GLY A 370 40.11 0.48 -14.61
N ASN A 371 40.59 -0.02 -13.46
CA ASN A 371 40.06 -1.22 -12.83
C ASN A 371 38.59 -1.08 -12.45
N THR A 372 37.73 -1.98 -12.94
CA THR A 372 36.30 -2.01 -12.63
C THR A 372 36.02 -2.54 -11.21
N PRO A 373 34.97 -2.04 -10.52
CA PRO A 373 34.59 -2.55 -9.21
C PRO A 373 34.13 -4.01 -9.29
N LYS A 374 34.55 -4.82 -8.31
CA LYS A 374 34.27 -6.27 -8.26
C LYS A 374 33.05 -6.64 -7.41
N TYR A 375 32.44 -5.65 -6.75
CA TYR A 375 31.29 -5.80 -5.85
C TYR A 375 30.59 -4.44 -5.66
N GLY A 376 29.28 -4.47 -5.47
CA GLY A 376 28.46 -3.34 -5.00
C GLY A 376 27.88 -3.62 -3.60
N LEU A 377 26.59 -3.34 -3.40
CA LEU A 377 25.86 -3.49 -2.13
C LEU A 377 26.03 -4.87 -1.46
N ILE A 378 26.22 -5.94 -2.25
CA ILE A 378 26.46 -7.30 -1.76
C ILE A 378 27.74 -7.41 -0.90
N PHE A 379 28.68 -6.46 -1.01
CA PHE A 379 29.89 -6.40 -0.18
C PHE A 379 29.59 -6.39 1.34
N HIS A 380 28.44 -5.86 1.75
CA HIS A 380 28.01 -5.84 3.15
C HIS A 380 27.48 -7.19 3.66
N SER A 381 27.44 -8.24 2.82
CA SER A 381 27.10 -9.60 3.25
C SER A 381 28.23 -10.26 4.07
N THR A 382 27.87 -11.02 5.10
CA THR A 382 28.83 -11.62 6.04
C THR A 382 29.77 -12.65 5.38
N PHE A 383 29.40 -13.20 4.23
CA PHE A 383 30.23 -14.11 3.43
C PHE A 383 31.40 -13.39 2.75
N ILE A 384 31.17 -12.19 2.21
CA ILE A 384 32.22 -11.35 1.61
C ILE A 384 33.06 -10.66 2.70
N GLY A 385 32.49 -10.43 3.88
CA GLY A 385 33.24 -10.05 5.08
C GLY A 385 34.33 -11.07 5.41
N ARG A 386 33.91 -12.32 5.68
CA ARG A 386 34.76 -13.45 6.11
C ARG A 386 35.80 -13.89 5.07
N ALA A 387 35.45 -13.90 3.78
CA ALA A 387 36.30 -14.38 2.71
C ALA A 387 37.71 -13.74 2.63
N ALA A 388 38.75 -14.54 2.39
CA ALA A 388 40.10 -14.03 2.12
C ALA A 388 40.14 -13.06 0.92
N ALA A 389 40.94 -11.99 1.00
CA ALA A 389 40.94 -10.87 0.03
C ALA A 389 41.10 -11.29 -1.45
N LYS A 390 41.95 -12.31 -1.72
CA LYS A 390 42.14 -12.88 -3.07
C LYS A 390 40.86 -13.53 -3.63
N ASN A 391 40.02 -14.09 -2.75
CA ASN A 391 38.80 -14.84 -3.10
C ASN A 391 37.51 -14.00 -3.04
N LYS A 392 37.49 -12.83 -2.38
CA LYS A 392 36.30 -11.95 -2.29
C LYS A 392 35.60 -11.71 -3.64
N GLY A 393 36.36 -11.47 -4.71
CA GLY A 393 35.80 -11.27 -6.06
C GLY A 393 35.22 -12.54 -6.72
N ARG A 394 35.70 -13.73 -6.35
CA ARG A 394 35.16 -15.02 -6.81
C ARG A 394 33.86 -15.35 -6.09
N ILE A 395 33.86 -15.16 -4.76
CA ILE A 395 32.70 -15.41 -3.88
C ILE A 395 31.59 -14.39 -4.17
N SER A 396 31.91 -13.11 -4.41
CA SER A 396 30.94 -12.09 -4.81
C SER A 396 30.13 -12.47 -6.05
N ARG A 397 30.80 -13.01 -7.09
CA ARG A 397 30.12 -13.52 -8.29
C ARG A 397 29.25 -14.74 -7.99
N TYR A 398 29.75 -15.68 -7.19
CA TYR A 398 28.99 -16.87 -6.81
C TYR A 398 27.73 -16.50 -6.01
N LEU A 399 27.86 -15.60 -5.03
CA LEU A 399 26.75 -15.09 -4.24
C LEU A 399 25.75 -14.32 -5.10
N ALA A 400 26.20 -13.45 -6.01
CA ALA A 400 25.31 -12.74 -6.94
C ALA A 400 24.49 -13.71 -7.82
N ASN A 401 25.10 -14.78 -8.34
CA ASN A 401 24.37 -15.84 -9.05
C ASN A 401 23.27 -16.48 -8.18
N LYS A 402 23.57 -16.75 -6.90
CA LYS A 402 22.62 -17.33 -5.94
C LYS A 402 21.50 -16.36 -5.57
N CYS A 403 21.81 -15.07 -5.37
CA CYS A 403 20.84 -14.01 -5.14
C CYS A 403 19.87 -13.82 -6.32
N THR A 404 20.36 -13.87 -7.57
CA THR A 404 19.49 -13.81 -8.76
C THR A 404 18.59 -15.05 -8.92
N ILE A 405 19.02 -16.21 -8.43
CA ILE A 405 18.15 -17.40 -8.37
C ILE A 405 17.08 -17.23 -7.27
N ALA A 406 17.50 -16.82 -6.07
CA ALA A 406 16.59 -16.57 -4.94
C ALA A 406 15.54 -15.50 -5.28
N SER A 407 15.94 -14.35 -5.84
CA SER A 407 15.01 -13.26 -6.20
C SER A 407 14.00 -13.67 -7.28
N ARG A 408 14.35 -14.59 -8.19
CA ARG A 408 13.41 -15.17 -9.17
C ARG A 408 12.41 -16.11 -8.51
N ILE A 409 12.84 -16.96 -7.59
CA ILE A 409 11.95 -17.83 -6.81
C ILE A 409 10.98 -16.97 -5.97
N ASP A 410 11.50 -15.98 -5.25
CA ASP A 410 10.72 -15.03 -4.44
C ASP A 410 9.80 -14.14 -5.27
N CYS A 411 10.11 -13.85 -6.54
CA CYS A 411 9.26 -13.05 -7.42
C CYS A 411 8.15 -13.87 -8.11
N PHE A 412 8.39 -15.14 -8.45
CA PHE A 412 7.49 -15.93 -9.31
C PHE A 412 6.75 -17.09 -8.61
N SER A 413 7.17 -17.55 -7.42
CA SER A 413 6.39 -18.56 -6.68
C SER A 413 5.02 -18.01 -6.25
N GLU A 414 3.97 -18.83 -6.21
CA GLU A 414 2.70 -18.43 -5.57
C GLU A 414 2.82 -18.35 -4.04
N VAL A 415 3.60 -19.27 -3.46
CA VAL A 415 3.79 -19.42 -2.01
C VAL A 415 5.28 -19.27 -1.72
N PRO A 416 5.72 -18.15 -1.12
CA PRO A 416 7.10 -18.00 -0.71
C PRO A 416 7.40 -18.93 0.48
N THR A 417 8.57 -19.57 0.44
CA THR A 417 9.10 -20.50 1.46
C THR A 417 10.59 -20.15 1.66
N SER A 418 11.21 -20.41 2.82
CA SER A 418 12.64 -20.10 3.04
C SER A 418 13.60 -21.19 2.52
N VAL A 419 13.09 -22.41 2.33
CA VAL A 419 13.85 -23.65 2.08
C VAL A 419 14.90 -23.50 0.99
N TYR A 420 14.57 -22.83 -0.12
CA TYR A 420 15.54 -22.61 -1.19
C TYR A 420 16.66 -21.67 -0.75
N GLY A 421 16.36 -20.57 -0.04
CA GLY A 421 17.33 -19.64 0.53
C GLY A 421 18.26 -20.31 1.54
N ASP A 422 17.71 -21.15 2.42
CA ASP A 422 18.48 -21.92 3.41
C ASP A 422 19.45 -22.90 2.73
N LYS A 423 18.99 -23.68 1.74
CA LYS A 423 19.82 -24.60 0.94
C LYS A 423 20.83 -23.85 0.05
N LEU A 424 20.44 -22.72 -0.54
CA LEU A 424 21.32 -21.83 -1.33
C LEU A 424 22.41 -21.21 -0.46
N ARG A 425 22.11 -20.89 0.80
CA ARG A 425 23.08 -20.40 1.79
C ARG A 425 24.07 -21.49 2.18
N GLY A 426 23.60 -22.71 2.46
CA GLY A 426 24.48 -23.87 2.68
C GLY A 426 25.49 -24.05 1.55
N GLN A 427 25.06 -23.90 0.28
CA GLN A 427 25.96 -23.93 -0.87
C GLN A 427 26.97 -22.77 -0.95
N VAL A 428 26.67 -21.60 -0.37
CA VAL A 428 27.62 -20.48 -0.26
C VAL A 428 28.61 -20.72 0.88
N GLU A 429 28.17 -21.34 1.98
CA GLU A 429 29.01 -21.72 3.11
C GLU A 429 29.96 -22.89 2.74
N GLU A 430 29.48 -23.94 2.08
CA GLU A 430 30.33 -24.99 1.46
C GLU A 430 31.30 -24.41 0.41
N ARG A 431 30.89 -23.35 -0.32
CA ARG A 431 31.78 -22.71 -1.29
C ARG A 431 32.78 -21.77 -0.65
N LEU A 432 32.55 -21.30 0.57
CA LEU A 432 33.51 -20.56 1.37
C LEU A 432 34.57 -21.52 1.95
N SER A 433 34.14 -22.62 2.58
CA SER A 433 35.08 -23.63 3.11
C SER A 433 35.96 -24.25 2.02
N PHE A 434 35.43 -24.54 0.81
CA PHE A 434 36.24 -24.95 -0.34
C PHE A 434 37.42 -24.01 -0.64
N TYR A 435 37.31 -22.71 -0.35
CA TYR A 435 38.39 -21.74 -0.56
C TYR A 435 39.36 -21.61 0.63
N GLU A 436 39.14 -22.37 1.70
CA GLU A 436 39.90 -22.38 2.96
C GLU A 436 40.52 -23.76 3.23
N THR A 437 39.74 -24.85 3.15
CA THR A 437 40.17 -26.24 3.35
C THR A 437 40.42 -27.00 2.05
N GLY A 438 39.71 -26.67 0.97
CA GLY A 438 39.76 -27.37 -0.32
C GLY A 438 38.63 -28.40 -0.55
N ASP A 439 37.74 -28.62 0.43
CA ASP A 439 36.69 -29.64 0.37
C ASP A 439 35.69 -29.41 -0.77
N VAL A 440 35.48 -30.42 -1.62
CA VAL A 440 34.66 -30.29 -2.84
C VAL A 440 33.17 -30.09 -2.48
N PRO A 441 32.56 -28.94 -2.82
CA PRO A 441 31.18 -28.62 -2.44
C PRO A 441 30.16 -29.44 -3.25
N ARG A 442 28.95 -29.62 -2.71
CA ARG A 442 27.92 -30.47 -3.33
C ARG A 442 27.49 -29.96 -4.71
N LYS A 443 27.11 -30.88 -5.58
CA LYS A 443 26.53 -30.56 -6.89
C LYS A 443 25.20 -29.83 -6.71
N ASN A 444 25.07 -28.65 -7.34
CA ASN A 444 23.88 -27.80 -7.26
C ASN A 444 22.58 -28.56 -7.64
N VAL A 445 22.67 -29.50 -8.58
CA VAL A 445 21.54 -30.30 -9.06
C VAL A 445 20.89 -31.09 -7.94
N ASP A 446 21.67 -31.69 -7.05
CA ASP A 446 21.15 -32.67 -6.09
C ASP A 446 20.58 -31.98 -4.85
N VAL A 447 21.27 -30.94 -4.35
CA VAL A 447 20.73 -30.01 -3.33
C VAL A 447 19.44 -29.33 -3.80
N MET A 448 19.30 -29.02 -5.09
CA MET A 448 18.04 -28.47 -5.62
C MET A 448 16.92 -29.52 -5.71
N LYS A 449 17.22 -30.80 -5.97
CA LYS A 449 16.21 -31.88 -5.89
C LYS A 449 15.69 -32.07 -4.46
N GLU A 450 16.57 -31.97 -3.46
CA GLU A 450 16.17 -31.97 -2.04
C GLU A 450 15.29 -30.75 -1.73
N ALA A 451 15.75 -29.55 -2.08
CA ALA A 451 15.04 -28.30 -1.82
C ALA A 451 13.65 -28.27 -2.46
N VAL A 452 13.48 -28.83 -3.67
CA VAL A 452 12.16 -28.94 -4.32
C VAL A 452 11.22 -29.84 -3.52
N LYS A 453 11.67 -31.01 -3.03
CA LYS A 453 10.83 -31.91 -2.23
C LYS A 453 10.37 -31.23 -0.93
N GLU A 454 11.33 -30.76 -0.14
CA GLU A 454 11.09 -30.08 1.13
C GLU A 454 10.19 -28.85 0.94
N ALA A 455 10.41 -28.05 -0.11
CA ALA A 455 9.57 -26.91 -0.43
C ALA A 455 8.16 -27.30 -0.90
N THR A 456 7.98 -28.42 -1.62
CA THR A 456 6.63 -28.92 -1.95
C THR A 456 5.87 -29.36 -0.71
N ASP A 457 6.50 -30.08 0.21
CA ASP A 457 5.86 -30.53 1.44
C ASP A 457 5.43 -29.34 2.30
N VAL A 458 6.35 -28.41 2.56
CA VAL A 458 6.07 -27.15 3.28
C VAL A 458 5.01 -26.31 2.56
N ALA A 459 5.04 -26.20 1.23
CA ALA A 459 4.03 -25.46 0.48
C ALA A 459 2.63 -26.10 0.56
N THR A 460 2.51 -27.43 0.55
CA THR A 460 1.21 -28.09 0.76
C THR A 460 0.70 -27.88 2.17
N GLU A 461 1.58 -27.86 3.19
CA GLU A 461 1.17 -27.61 4.56
C GLU A 461 0.74 -26.15 4.77
N ILE A 462 1.43 -25.18 4.15
CA ILE A 462 1.04 -23.77 4.13
C ILE A 462 -0.30 -23.59 3.40
N LYS A 463 -0.50 -24.19 2.22
CA LYS A 463 -1.80 -24.13 1.52
C LYS A 463 -2.93 -24.70 2.40
N ARG A 464 -2.74 -25.90 2.97
CA ARG A 464 -3.69 -26.51 3.95
C ARG A 464 -3.98 -25.61 5.17
N LYS A 465 -2.99 -24.86 5.67
CA LYS A 465 -3.16 -23.89 6.77
C LYS A 465 -3.96 -22.65 6.33
N LEU A 466 -3.73 -22.14 5.12
CA LEU A 466 -4.48 -21.04 4.52
C LEU A 466 -5.94 -21.44 4.24
N ASP A 467 -6.18 -22.60 3.63
CA ASP A 467 -7.53 -23.11 3.31
C ASP A 467 -8.38 -23.27 4.59
N LYS A 468 -7.78 -23.81 5.66
CA LYS A 468 -8.42 -23.91 6.99
C LYS A 468 -8.76 -22.53 7.56
N LYS A 469 -7.87 -21.54 7.39
CA LYS A 469 -8.07 -20.17 7.88
C LYS A 469 -9.16 -19.44 7.08
N GLU A 470 -9.20 -19.60 5.76
CA GLU A 470 -10.26 -19.03 4.91
C GLU A 470 -11.61 -19.69 5.19
N LYS A 471 -11.68 -21.02 5.29
CA LYS A 471 -12.92 -21.74 5.66
C LYS A 471 -13.46 -21.31 7.04
N LYS A 472 -12.56 -21.01 8.00
CA LYS A 472 -12.93 -20.41 9.30
C LYS A 472 -13.41 -18.96 9.16
N ARG A 473 -12.82 -18.16 8.25
CA ARG A 473 -13.25 -16.78 7.97
C ARG A 473 -14.64 -16.74 7.33
N ARG A 474 -14.86 -17.51 6.26
CA ARG A 474 -16.16 -17.61 5.55
C ARG A 474 -17.28 -18.14 6.45
N LYS A 475 -16.97 -19.03 7.40
CA LYS A 475 -17.93 -19.46 8.43
C LYS A 475 -18.23 -18.38 9.48
N ARG A 476 -17.32 -17.42 9.72
CA ARG A 476 -17.57 -16.25 10.61
C ARG A 476 -18.34 -15.15 9.87
N GLU A 477 -18.01 -14.90 8.60
CA GLU A 477 -18.70 -13.94 7.73
C GLU A 477 -20.18 -14.32 7.55
N LYS A 478 -20.48 -15.60 7.25
CA LYS A 478 -21.86 -16.09 7.21
C LYS A 478 -22.62 -15.88 8.52
N LYS A 479 -22.00 -16.19 9.67
CA LYS A 479 -22.63 -15.97 10.98
C LYS A 479 -22.93 -14.50 11.24
N LEU A 480 -22.06 -13.56 10.87
CA LEU A 480 -22.38 -12.14 11.01
C LEU A 480 -23.54 -11.73 10.10
N GLN A 481 -23.64 -12.26 8.88
CA GLN A 481 -24.77 -11.99 7.98
C GLN A 481 -26.09 -12.57 8.52
N GLU A 482 -26.05 -13.79 9.07
CA GLU A 482 -27.17 -14.44 9.79
C GLU A 482 -27.57 -13.64 11.05
N GLU A 483 -26.62 -13.00 11.74
CA GLU A 483 -26.84 -12.18 12.95
C GLU A 483 -27.25 -10.71 12.64
N THR A 484 -27.28 -10.28 11.37
CA THR A 484 -27.69 -8.92 10.94
C THR A 484 -28.87 -8.88 9.97
N GLY A 485 -29.58 -10.00 9.76
CA GLY A 485 -30.78 -10.05 8.91
C GLY A 485 -32.02 -9.51 9.63
N GLU A 486 -32.69 -8.52 9.05
CA GLU A 486 -34.00 -8.03 9.53
C GLU A 486 -35.10 -9.09 9.33
N THR A 487 -36.06 -9.13 10.25
CA THR A 487 -37.18 -10.08 10.20
C THR A 487 -38.25 -9.64 9.21
N ASN A 488 -38.24 -10.21 8.01
CA ASN A 488 -39.48 -10.47 7.26
C ASN A 488 -39.82 -11.95 7.45
N GLY A 489 -40.94 -12.22 8.12
CA GLY A 489 -41.43 -13.57 8.34
C GLY A 489 -42.63 -13.88 7.45
N GLU A 490 -42.63 -15.05 6.86
CA GLU A 490 -43.84 -15.85 6.68
C GLU A 490 -43.47 -17.32 6.93
N ALA A 491 -44.45 -18.13 7.33
CA ALA A 491 -44.19 -19.42 7.96
C ALA A 491 -44.80 -20.57 7.17
N GLU A 492 -44.00 -21.61 6.94
CA GLU A 492 -44.50 -22.98 6.83
C GLU A 492 -43.74 -23.86 7.82
N ALA A 493 -44.41 -24.91 8.29
CA ALA A 493 -43.95 -25.81 9.34
C ALA A 493 -43.97 -27.27 8.87
N GLU A 494 -43.48 -28.18 9.72
CA GLU A 494 -43.38 -29.63 9.50
C GLU A 494 -42.34 -30.02 8.41
N ASN A 495 -41.30 -30.79 8.73
CA ASN A 495 -41.29 -31.97 9.59
C ASN A 495 -40.12 -32.02 10.59
N GLU A 496 -40.28 -32.83 11.64
CA GLU A 496 -39.39 -32.86 12.82
C GLU A 496 -38.83 -34.27 13.11
N VAL A 497 -38.25 -34.41 14.31
CA VAL A 497 -37.95 -35.63 15.07
C VAL A 497 -36.66 -36.41 14.76
N LYS A 498 -35.92 -36.63 15.87
CA LYS A 498 -34.78 -37.56 16.12
C LYS A 498 -33.39 -36.99 15.72
N LYS A 499 -32.41 -36.90 16.63
CA LYS A 499 -32.29 -37.50 17.98
C LYS A 499 -31.37 -36.65 18.90
N LYS A 500 -31.84 -36.27 20.10
CA LYS A 500 -31.08 -35.45 21.07
C LYS A 500 -31.43 -35.78 22.53
N LYS A 501 -30.70 -36.69 23.21
CA LYS A 501 -30.67 -36.79 24.68
C LYS A 501 -29.59 -37.73 25.25
N LYS A 502 -28.64 -37.12 25.98
CA LYS A 502 -27.93 -37.54 27.22
C LYS A 502 -26.93 -36.39 27.46
N ARG A 503 -27.34 -35.28 28.11
CA ARG A 503 -27.44 -35.04 29.57
C ARG A 503 -26.12 -35.34 30.28
N ALA A 504 -25.63 -34.37 31.05
CA ALA A 504 -24.37 -34.39 31.78
C ALA A 504 -24.61 -34.41 33.29
N THR A 505 -23.62 -34.89 34.05
CA THR A 505 -23.15 -34.48 35.39
C THR A 505 -21.91 -35.32 35.77
N GLU A 506 -21.13 -34.87 36.77
CA GLU A 506 -19.94 -35.47 37.42
C GLU A 506 -18.56 -34.90 36.97
N ASP A 507 -18.12 -33.82 37.64
CA ASP A 507 -17.03 -33.75 38.66
C ASP A 507 -15.73 -34.60 38.46
N ILE A 508 -14.50 -34.25 38.91
CA ILE A 508 -13.78 -33.06 39.45
C ILE A 508 -12.24 -33.36 39.32
N GLU A 509 -11.33 -32.55 39.92
CA GLU A 509 -9.85 -32.67 39.97
C GLU A 509 -9.09 -32.06 38.75
N VAL A 510 -8.20 -31.03 38.79
CA VAL A 510 -7.45 -30.20 39.78
C VAL A 510 -5.92 -30.50 39.85
N ALA A 511 -5.12 -29.44 40.11
CA ALA A 511 -3.64 -29.33 40.08
C ALA A 511 -3.02 -29.40 38.66
N VAL A 512 -2.28 -28.42 38.11
CA VAL A 512 -1.60 -27.17 38.58
C VAL A 512 -0.34 -27.38 39.40
N GLU A 513 0.80 -26.91 38.88
CA GLU A 513 1.93 -26.45 39.70
C GLU A 513 2.72 -25.32 39.00
N SER A 514 2.75 -24.15 39.64
CA SER A 514 3.65 -23.00 39.45
C SER A 514 3.62 -22.23 40.79
N PRO A 515 4.76 -21.83 41.38
CA PRO A 515 4.80 -21.39 42.78
C PRO A 515 4.27 -19.96 43.03
N ALA A 516 3.91 -19.70 44.29
CA ALA A 516 3.51 -18.39 44.86
C ALA A 516 4.72 -17.44 45.05
N ALA A 517 4.64 -16.20 45.56
CA ALA A 517 3.62 -15.45 46.34
C ALA A 517 3.90 -13.92 46.15
N GLU A 518 3.31 -12.87 46.78
CA GLU A 518 2.16 -12.54 47.67
C GLU A 518 2.08 -10.97 47.74
N ASN A 519 1.18 -10.21 48.40
CA ASN A 519 -0.11 -10.35 49.11
C ASN A 519 -0.85 -8.96 49.07
N GLY A 520 -2.04 -8.83 49.67
CA GLY A 520 -2.80 -7.57 49.87
C GLY A 520 -3.78 -7.26 48.73
N ALA A 521 -5.13 -7.23 48.87
CA ALA A 521 -6.03 -6.67 49.91
C ALA A 521 -6.05 -5.11 49.91
N GLU A 522 -7.19 -4.40 49.91
CA GLU A 522 -8.58 -4.76 50.29
C GLU A 522 -9.69 -4.27 49.30
N ASP A 523 -10.91 -4.80 49.54
CA ASP A 523 -12.32 -4.30 49.41
C ASP A 523 -12.63 -2.85 48.87
N SER A 524 -13.84 -2.45 48.40
CA SER A 524 -15.20 -3.02 48.54
C SER A 524 -16.28 -2.50 47.55
N SER A 525 -17.41 -3.22 47.51
CA SER A 525 -18.81 -2.72 47.30
C SER A 525 -19.23 -2.07 45.95
N ALA A 526 -20.51 -1.63 45.83
CA ALA A 526 -21.19 -1.49 44.53
C ALA A 526 -22.45 -0.57 44.44
N LYS A 527 -22.74 -0.10 43.20
CA LYS A 527 -24.04 0.37 42.62
C LYS A 527 -24.81 1.55 43.28
N LYS A 528 -24.87 2.71 42.57
CA LYS A 528 -26.15 3.31 42.09
C LYS A 528 -26.01 4.42 41.04
N LYS A 529 -27.13 4.80 40.40
CA LYS A 529 -27.28 5.82 39.34
C LYS A 529 -27.61 7.22 39.93
N LYS A 530 -27.32 8.33 39.20
CA LYS A 530 -28.34 9.20 38.52
C LYS A 530 -27.99 10.72 38.36
N LYS A 531 -27.54 11.10 37.14
CA LYS A 531 -27.97 12.27 36.29
C LYS A 531 -27.90 13.74 36.82
N ARG A 532 -27.38 14.63 35.94
CA ARG A 532 -27.15 16.11 36.03
C ARG A 532 -25.76 16.47 36.60
N LYS A 533 -25.06 17.50 36.13
CA LYS A 533 -25.44 18.74 35.39
C LYS A 533 -24.55 18.96 34.14
N ALA A 534 -24.79 20.04 33.40
CA ALA A 534 -23.82 20.64 32.48
C ALA A 534 -23.72 22.15 32.81
N GLU A 535 -22.56 22.74 32.60
CA GLU A 535 -22.30 24.18 32.70
C GLU A 535 -21.23 24.54 31.64
N VAL A 536 -21.39 25.69 30.99
CA VAL A 536 -20.57 26.13 29.85
C VAL A 536 -20.44 27.64 29.87
N GLU A 537 -19.23 28.12 30.13
CA GLU A 537 -18.68 29.43 29.73
C GLU A 537 -17.27 29.10 29.21
N ILE A 538 -16.79 29.48 28.02
CA ILE A 538 -17.01 30.68 27.17
C ILE A 538 -16.50 31.95 27.84
N GLN A 539 -15.25 32.29 27.50
CA GLN A 539 -14.97 33.60 26.92
C GLN A 539 -13.90 33.47 25.83
N ALA A 540 -14.16 34.13 24.71
CA ALA A 540 -13.23 34.42 23.63
C ALA A 540 -13.53 35.87 23.21
N GLU A 541 -12.52 36.60 22.74
CA GLU A 541 -12.72 37.97 22.27
C GLU A 541 -11.92 38.19 20.99
N GLU A 542 -12.60 38.75 19.98
CA GLU A 542 -12.05 39.09 18.66
C GLU A 542 -11.87 40.60 18.54
N VAL A 543 -10.87 41.05 17.78
CA VAL A 543 -10.86 42.36 17.12
C VAL A 543 -9.88 42.32 15.95
N ALA A 544 -10.17 42.80 14.74
CA ALA A 544 -11.46 43.02 14.06
C ALA A 544 -11.19 43.12 12.54
N ALA A 545 -12.24 43.18 11.70
CA ALA A 545 -12.12 43.39 10.26
C ALA A 545 -12.86 44.65 9.80
N THR A 546 -12.39 45.25 8.70
CA THR A 546 -13.12 46.24 7.87
C THR A 546 -12.61 46.18 6.40
N ASP A 547 -13.24 46.84 5.42
CA ASP A 547 -14.51 46.46 4.76
C ASP A 547 -14.58 47.16 3.37
N ASN A 548 -15.55 46.79 2.52
CA ASN A 548 -15.84 47.27 1.14
C ASN A 548 -14.88 46.72 0.06
N GLY A 549 -15.28 46.44 -1.19
CA GLY A 549 -16.53 46.73 -1.93
C GLY A 549 -16.25 47.71 -3.10
N ALA A 550 -16.74 47.55 -4.34
CA ALA A 550 -17.54 46.49 -4.99
C ALA A 550 -17.30 46.54 -6.53
N GLU A 551 -17.91 45.62 -7.31
CA GLU A 551 -18.05 45.70 -8.80
C GLU A 551 -16.69 45.61 -9.61
N GLU A 552 -16.53 45.46 -10.94
CA GLU A 552 -17.29 44.96 -12.13
C GLU A 552 -16.29 44.89 -13.35
N THR A 553 -16.44 44.25 -14.53
CA THR A 553 -17.43 43.33 -15.16
C THR A 553 -16.67 42.32 -16.08
N ASP A 554 -17.38 41.28 -16.55
CA ASP A 554 -17.24 40.63 -17.89
C ASP A 554 -16.11 39.60 -18.21
N THR A 555 -16.21 39.06 -19.43
CA THR A 555 -15.64 37.84 -19.99
C THR A 555 -15.10 38.11 -21.42
N PRO A 556 -14.61 37.13 -22.23
CA PRO A 556 -13.66 36.05 -21.97
C PRO A 556 -12.53 35.92 -23.04
N ALA A 557 -11.68 34.88 -22.85
CA ALA A 557 -11.23 33.92 -23.87
C ALA A 557 -9.93 34.10 -24.71
N LYS A 558 -9.22 32.95 -24.83
CA LYS A 558 -8.33 32.51 -25.95
C LYS A 558 -6.98 33.27 -26.06
N LYS A 559 -5.87 32.67 -26.55
CA LYS A 559 -5.71 31.57 -27.52
C LYS A 559 -4.33 30.85 -27.40
N LYS A 560 -4.29 29.62 -27.94
CA LYS A 560 -3.17 28.75 -28.40
C LYS A 560 -1.74 29.36 -28.46
N LYS A 561 -0.64 28.72 -27.99
CA LYS A 561 -0.10 27.33 -28.17
C LYS A 561 0.71 27.09 -29.47
N LYS A 562 2.06 27.10 -29.36
CA LYS A 562 3.12 26.33 -30.11
C LYS A 562 4.51 26.83 -29.58
N ARG A 563 5.59 26.05 -29.34
CA ARG A 563 6.36 25.02 -30.10
C ARG A 563 6.95 25.59 -31.41
N LYS A 564 8.22 25.34 -31.80
CA LYS A 564 9.04 24.12 -31.62
C LYS A 564 10.57 24.42 -31.82
N THR A 565 11.37 23.34 -31.77
CA THR A 565 12.79 23.06 -32.17
C THR A 565 13.44 23.94 -33.27
N GLU A 566 14.78 24.07 -33.41
CA GLU A 566 15.83 23.06 -33.72
C GLU A 566 17.27 23.68 -33.48
N THR A 567 18.24 23.05 -32.79
CA THR A 567 19.37 22.13 -33.19
C THR A 567 20.74 22.72 -33.63
N ASN A 568 21.81 22.19 -33.01
CA ASN A 568 23.19 21.93 -33.49
C ASN A 568 24.36 22.96 -33.45
N ASP A 569 25.45 22.51 -32.80
CA ASP A 569 26.90 22.57 -33.11
C ASP A 569 27.63 23.87 -33.54
N ALA A 570 28.59 24.35 -32.71
CA ALA A 570 30.03 24.52 -33.04
C ALA A 570 30.89 25.13 -31.89
N GLU A 571 32.09 24.58 -31.66
CA GLU A 571 33.29 25.25 -31.08
C GLU A 571 34.28 25.56 -32.26
N PRO A 572 35.46 26.24 -32.13
CA PRO A 572 36.17 26.73 -30.93
C PRO A 572 36.81 28.16 -31.00
N ALA A 573 37.34 28.65 -29.86
CA ALA A 573 38.53 29.53 -29.68
C ALA A 573 38.73 29.76 -28.15
N GLU A 574 39.78 29.24 -27.52
CA GLU A 574 41.09 29.90 -27.27
C GLU A 574 41.07 31.19 -26.43
N GLU A 575 41.39 31.07 -25.13
CA GLU A 575 42.34 31.96 -24.45
C GLU A 575 42.94 31.28 -23.19
N THR A 576 44.23 31.53 -22.90
CA THR A 576 45.01 30.97 -21.77
C THR A 576 46.26 31.84 -21.50
N PRO A 577 47.04 31.64 -20.42
CA PRO A 577 46.68 31.34 -19.02
C PRO A 577 47.42 32.27 -18.02
N GLU A 578 47.01 32.26 -16.74
CA GLU A 578 47.89 32.72 -15.64
C GLU A 578 48.41 31.54 -14.79
N THR A 579 49.66 31.64 -14.33
CA THR A 579 50.40 30.60 -13.60
C THR A 579 51.30 31.25 -12.51
N PRO A 580 52.19 30.56 -11.77
CA PRO A 580 51.91 30.32 -10.35
C PRO A 580 52.97 30.89 -9.38
N VAL A 581 52.69 30.81 -8.07
CA VAL A 581 53.68 31.12 -7.01
C VAL A 581 54.39 29.84 -6.54
N SER A 582 55.69 29.97 -6.27
CA SER A 582 56.62 28.94 -5.78
C SER A 582 56.53 28.78 -4.24
N GLU A 583 57.33 28.02 -3.48
CA GLU A 583 58.53 27.19 -3.65
C GLU A 583 58.55 26.22 -2.42
N LYS A 584 59.09 24.99 -2.39
CA LYS A 584 60.52 24.60 -2.38
C LYS A 584 60.66 23.07 -2.41
N LYS A 585 61.75 22.55 -2.99
CA LYS A 585 62.18 21.13 -2.89
C LYS A 585 63.50 21.04 -2.13
N LYS A 586 63.75 19.91 -1.44
CA LYS A 586 65.11 19.36 -1.24
C LYS A 586 65.07 17.85 -1.48
N LYS A 587 66.03 17.33 -2.27
CA LYS A 587 66.17 15.90 -2.63
C LYS A 587 67.60 15.60 -3.06
N LYS A 588 68.28 14.67 -2.37
CA LYS A 588 69.55 13.94 -2.67
C LYS A 588 69.82 13.03 -1.45
N LYS A 589 70.56 11.91 -1.51
CA LYS A 589 71.45 11.35 -2.56
C LYS A 589 71.42 9.80 -2.49
N LYS A 590 72.02 9.09 -3.47
CA LYS A 590 72.30 7.63 -3.39
C LYS A 590 73.63 7.35 -2.66
N LYS A 591 73.68 6.23 -1.93
CA LYS A 591 74.81 5.38 -1.46
C LYS A 591 74.31 4.61 -0.21
N GLU A 592 74.74 3.41 0.16
CA GLU A 592 75.54 2.32 -0.48
C GLU A 592 75.30 1.03 0.34
N THR A 593 75.76 -0.13 -0.14
CA THR A 593 75.52 -1.50 0.41
C THR A 593 74.07 -1.96 0.53
#